data_AF-A0A960ZV90-F1
#
_entry.id   AF-A0A960ZV90-F1
#
_cell.length_a   1.000
_cell.length_b   1.000
_cell.length_c   1.000
_cell.angle_alpha   90.00
_cell.angle_beta   90.00
_cell.angle_gamma   90.00
#
_symmetry.space_group_name_H-M   'P 1'
#
loop_
_entity.id
_entity.type
_entity.pdbx_description
1 polymer ?
#
loop_
_entity_poly.entity_id
_entity_poly.type
_entity_poly.pdbx_seq_one_letter_code
_entity_poly.pdbx_strand_id
1 'polypeptide(L)'
;MSTLPLQILIQRPVAPQKEQTEAEVAESRITRLYRWRSQNKTTFEQRRVEGMRRSAKVRANLERIHRECKDQWRATALKNPKLRATTQHIAAKEWVLQGPDGRVWQFRNLKKFIRDNPDLFDESDVQWKDVPGKTNQAWCRAFHALSRLRPGCSKFLPEWNGWKWLGQVMQAAA
;
A
#
# COMPACT_ATOMS: atom_id res chain seq x y z
N MET A 1 36.82 -56.06 3.86
CA MET A 1 36.54 -54.83 4.63
C MET A 1 35.19 -54.31 4.20
N SER A 2 34.17 -54.53 5.02
CA SER A 2 32.76 -54.26 4.70
C SER A 2 32.29 -53.07 5.54
N THR A 3 32.00 -51.94 4.89
CA THR A 3 31.45 -50.74 5.51
C THR A 3 29.93 -50.77 5.36
N LEU A 4 29.22 -50.98 6.47
CA LEU A 4 27.76 -50.86 6.54
C LEU A 4 27.36 -49.37 6.66
N PRO A 5 26.29 -48.92 5.97
CA PRO A 5 25.75 -47.58 6.16
C PRO A 5 24.85 -47.51 7.41
N LEU A 6 25.13 -46.54 8.29
CA LEU A 6 24.27 -46.16 9.41
C LEU A 6 22.96 -45.55 8.91
N GLN A 7 21.86 -46.30 9.00
CA GLN A 7 20.51 -45.74 8.87
C GLN A 7 20.15 -45.02 10.18
N ILE A 8 20.14 -43.68 10.14
CA ILE A 8 19.63 -42.86 11.24
C ILE A 8 18.10 -42.99 11.25
N LEU A 9 17.60 -43.82 12.17
CA LEU A 9 16.17 -43.97 12.46
C LEU A 9 15.70 -42.69 13.19
N ILE A 10 15.15 -41.73 12.45
CA ILE A 10 14.49 -40.56 13.06
C ILE A 10 13.17 -41.04 13.68
N GLN A 11 13.22 -41.42 14.95
CA GLN A 11 12.02 -41.69 15.74
C GLN A 11 11.25 -40.37 15.91
N ARG A 12 10.06 -40.29 15.28
CA ARG A 12 9.12 -39.21 15.58
C ARG A 12 8.64 -39.38 17.02
N PRO A 13 8.63 -38.33 17.85
CA PRO A 13 8.11 -38.44 19.21
C PRO A 13 6.62 -38.82 19.14
N VAL A 14 6.29 -39.96 19.74
CA VAL A 14 4.91 -40.42 19.94
C VAL A 14 4.30 -39.51 20.99
N ALA A 15 3.31 -38.70 20.59
CA ALA A 15 2.55 -37.88 21.52
C ALA A 15 1.81 -38.78 22.52
N PRO A 16 1.69 -38.38 23.80
CA PRO A 16 0.96 -39.15 24.80
C PRO A 16 -0.50 -39.32 24.37
N GLN A 17 -0.94 -40.57 24.27
CA GLN A 17 -2.33 -40.90 23.97
C GLN A 17 -3.17 -40.53 25.19
N LYS A 18 -3.96 -39.45 25.09
CA LYS A 18 -5.05 -39.18 26.05
C LYS A 18 -6.08 -40.29 25.90
N GLU A 19 -6.43 -40.94 27.00
CA GLU A 19 -7.59 -41.84 27.10
C GLU A 19 -8.85 -41.08 26.63
N GLN A 20 -9.41 -41.52 25.51
CA GLN A 20 -10.64 -40.96 24.95
C GLN A 20 -11.82 -41.70 25.57
N THR A 21 -12.81 -40.95 26.05
CA THR A 21 -14.07 -41.50 26.60
C THR A 21 -14.92 -42.05 25.46
N GLU A 22 -15.72 -43.10 25.72
CA GLU A 22 -16.54 -43.80 24.70
C GLU A 22 -17.46 -42.88 23.88
N ALA A 23 -17.87 -41.75 24.44
CA ALA A 23 -18.65 -40.71 23.76
C ALA A 23 -17.84 -39.91 22.71
N GLU A 24 -16.52 -39.76 22.84
CA GLU A 24 -15.66 -39.12 21.84
C GLU A 24 -15.40 -40.00 20.61
N VAL A 25 -15.52 -41.33 20.77
CA VAL A 25 -15.29 -42.33 19.72
C VAL A 25 -16.43 -42.34 18.70
N ALA A 26 -17.66 -42.03 19.11
CA ALA A 26 -18.85 -41.98 18.25
C ALA A 26 -19.06 -40.63 17.52
N GLU A 27 -18.31 -39.58 17.88
CA GLU A 27 -18.52 -38.25 17.32
C GLU A 27 -17.89 -38.09 15.93
N SER A 28 -18.68 -37.61 14.96
CA SER A 28 -18.18 -37.39 13.59
C SER A 28 -16.99 -36.44 13.58
N ARG A 29 -16.00 -36.72 12.71
CA ARG A 29 -14.83 -35.86 12.49
C ARG A 29 -15.23 -34.40 12.19
N ILE A 30 -16.35 -34.21 11.51
CA ILE A 30 -16.90 -32.89 11.16
C ILE A 30 -17.38 -32.17 12.42
N THR A 31 -18.14 -32.84 13.29
CA THR A 31 -18.64 -32.27 14.55
C THR A 31 -17.49 -31.86 15.47
N ARG A 32 -16.46 -32.71 15.58
CA ARG A 32 -15.23 -32.42 16.32
C ARG A 32 -14.50 -31.17 15.80
N LEU A 33 -14.43 -31.01 14.48
CA LEU A 33 -13.83 -29.83 13.86
C LEU A 33 -14.64 -28.56 14.14
N TYR A 34 -15.97 -28.61 14.09
CA TYR A 34 -16.82 -27.47 14.43
C TYR A 34 -16.67 -27.06 15.89
N ARG A 35 -16.69 -28.03 16.83
CA ARG A 35 -16.45 -27.77 18.26
C ARG A 35 -15.09 -27.09 18.46
N TRP A 36 -14.04 -27.62 17.84
CA TRP A 36 -12.70 -27.04 17.94
C TRP A 36 -12.65 -25.61 17.39
N ARG A 37 -13.30 -25.33 16.25
CA ARG A 37 -13.37 -23.97 15.66
C ARG A 37 -14.08 -22.99 16.59
N SER A 38 -15.19 -23.40 17.22
CA SER A 38 -15.94 -22.56 18.14
C SER A 38 -15.14 -22.25 19.41
N GLN A 39 -14.44 -23.24 19.96
CA GLN A 39 -13.61 -23.08 21.16
C GLN A 39 -12.29 -22.33 20.89
N ASN A 40 -11.76 -22.40 19.67
CA ASN A 40 -10.45 -21.85 19.29
C ASN A 40 -10.56 -20.80 18.16
N LYS A 41 -11.54 -19.90 18.27
CA LYS A 41 -11.90 -18.95 17.20
C LYS A 41 -10.70 -18.15 16.68
N THR A 42 -9.92 -17.54 17.58
CA THR A 42 -8.76 -16.70 17.23
C THR A 42 -7.69 -17.50 16.49
N THR A 43 -7.33 -18.66 17.02
CA THR A 43 -6.30 -19.54 16.42
C THR A 43 -6.76 -20.11 15.08
N PHE A 44 -8.04 -20.47 14.95
CA PHE A 44 -8.61 -20.90 13.69
C PHE A 44 -8.53 -19.78 12.64
N GLU A 45 -8.91 -18.55 12.99
CA GLU A 45 -8.88 -17.42 12.07
C GLU A 45 -7.44 -17.10 11.64
N GLN A 46 -6.48 -17.10 12.58
CA GLN A 46 -5.06 -16.92 12.25
C GLN A 46 -4.57 -17.99 11.27
N ARG A 47 -4.87 -19.27 11.53
CA ARG A 47 -4.49 -20.38 10.64
C ARG A 47 -5.19 -20.30 9.28
N ARG A 48 -6.45 -19.88 9.25
CA ARG A 48 -7.23 -19.68 8.01
C ARG A 48 -6.60 -18.58 7.18
N VAL A 49 -6.33 -17.41 7.77
CA VAL A 49 -5.68 -16.27 7.10
C VAL A 49 -4.30 -16.66 6.58
N GLU A 50 -3.51 -17.35 7.39
CA GLU A 50 -2.17 -17.81 6.96
C GLU A 50 -2.25 -18.82 5.81
N GLY A 51 -3.21 -19.76 5.87
CA GLY A 51 -3.48 -20.69 4.79
C GLY A 51 -3.91 -19.98 3.49
N MET A 52 -4.76 -18.96 3.59
CA MET A 52 -5.16 -18.14 2.44
C MET A 52 -3.96 -17.39 1.85
N ARG A 53 -3.09 -16.80 2.67
CA ARG A 53 -1.89 -16.07 2.21
C ARG A 53 -0.90 -16.97 1.48
N ARG A 54 -0.71 -18.20 1.96
CA ARG A 54 0.22 -19.18 1.37
C ARG A 54 -0.34 -19.92 0.16
N SER A 55 -1.66 -19.96 0.00
CA SER A 55 -2.31 -20.73 -1.07
C SER A 55 -2.02 -20.16 -2.47
N ALA A 56 -1.32 -20.94 -3.29
CA ALA A 56 -1.06 -20.61 -4.69
C ALA A 56 -2.36 -20.48 -5.49
N LYS A 57 -3.38 -21.30 -5.19
CA LYS A 57 -4.69 -21.23 -5.85
C LYS A 57 -5.41 -19.92 -5.55
N VAL A 58 -5.36 -19.45 -4.30
CA VAL A 58 -5.95 -18.17 -3.90
C VAL A 58 -5.24 -17.02 -4.63
N ARG A 59 -3.91 -17.05 -4.67
CA ARG A 59 -3.12 -16.04 -5.38
C ARG A 59 -3.45 -15.99 -6.88
N ALA A 60 -3.45 -17.14 -7.55
CA ALA A 60 -3.79 -17.22 -8.98
C ALA A 60 -5.22 -16.71 -9.27
N ASN A 61 -6.18 -17.01 -8.39
CA ASN A 61 -7.54 -16.49 -8.54
C ASN A 61 -7.61 -14.97 -8.34
N LEU A 62 -6.92 -14.42 -7.34
CA LEU A 62 -6.84 -12.97 -7.13
C LEU A 62 -6.19 -12.25 -8.31
N GLU A 63 -5.13 -12.81 -8.87
CA GLU A 63 -4.47 -12.27 -10.07
C GLU A 63 -5.39 -12.31 -11.29
N ARG A 64 -6.15 -13.40 -11.47
CA ARG A 64 -7.16 -13.51 -12.53
C ARG A 64 -8.23 -12.43 -12.38
N ILE A 65 -8.84 -12.31 -11.19
CA ILE A 65 -9.85 -11.29 -10.89
C ILE A 65 -9.28 -9.89 -11.13
N HIS A 66 -8.04 -9.64 -10.70
CA HIS A 66 -7.39 -8.36 -10.96
C HIS A 66 -7.22 -8.08 -12.45
N ARG A 67 -6.87 -9.08 -13.28
CA ARG A 67 -6.79 -8.90 -14.74
C ARG A 67 -8.15 -8.61 -15.36
N GLU A 68 -9.16 -9.41 -15.01
CA GLU A 68 -10.52 -9.32 -15.57
C GLU A 68 -11.23 -8.02 -15.15
N CYS A 69 -11.11 -7.62 -13.89
CA CYS A 69 -11.79 -6.45 -13.34
C CYS A 69 -10.94 -5.18 -13.37
N LYS A 70 -9.72 -5.21 -13.92
CA LYS A 70 -8.76 -4.09 -13.88
C LYS A 70 -9.38 -2.79 -14.38
N ASP A 71 -10.07 -2.87 -15.51
CA ASP A 71 -10.62 -1.69 -16.18
C ASP A 71 -11.87 -1.16 -15.47
N GLN A 72 -12.68 -2.05 -14.90
CA GLN A 72 -13.81 -1.66 -14.04
C GLN A 72 -13.33 -0.95 -12.77
N TRP A 73 -12.27 -1.45 -12.14
CA TRP A 73 -11.66 -0.81 -10.97
C TRP A 73 -11.05 0.55 -11.33
N ARG A 74 -10.40 0.66 -12.49
CA ARG A 74 -9.90 1.95 -13.01
C ARG A 74 -11.03 2.94 -13.24
N ALA A 75 -12.11 2.53 -13.91
CA ALA A 75 -13.27 3.38 -14.15
C ALA A 75 -13.92 3.85 -12.83
N THR A 76 -14.02 2.96 -11.85
CA THR A 76 -14.56 3.27 -10.52
C THR A 76 -13.64 4.22 -9.76
N ALA A 77 -12.32 4.00 -9.81
CA ALA A 77 -11.34 4.87 -9.18
C ALA A 77 -11.35 6.28 -9.77
N LEU A 78 -11.56 6.41 -11.08
CA LEU A 78 -11.71 7.71 -11.75
C LEU A 78 -12.94 8.49 -11.30
N LYS A 79 -14.01 7.81 -10.85
CA LYS A 79 -15.21 8.47 -10.30
C LYS A 79 -14.99 8.97 -8.87
N ASN A 80 -14.09 8.37 -8.11
CA ASN A 80 -13.87 8.72 -6.71
C ASN A 80 -13.04 10.02 -6.56
N PRO A 81 -13.61 11.11 -6.00
CA PRO A 81 -12.87 12.36 -5.82
C PRO A 81 -11.61 12.20 -4.96
N LYS A 82 -11.63 11.29 -3.98
CA LYS A 82 -10.50 11.04 -3.07
C LYS A 82 -9.27 10.44 -3.77
N LEU A 83 -9.45 9.87 -4.97
CA LEU A 83 -8.38 9.26 -5.77
C LEU A 83 -7.97 10.11 -6.99
N ARG A 84 -8.60 11.27 -7.20
CA ARG A 84 -8.27 12.22 -8.27
C ARG A 84 -7.34 13.34 -7.76
N ALA A 85 -6.70 14.06 -8.68
CA ALA A 85 -5.85 15.22 -8.35
C ALA A 85 -6.64 16.46 -7.91
N THR A 86 -7.57 16.30 -6.97
CA THR A 86 -8.36 17.35 -6.32
C THR A 86 -7.78 17.69 -4.95
N THR A 87 -8.27 18.76 -4.32
CA THR A 87 -7.87 19.14 -2.95
C THR A 87 -8.18 18.06 -1.91
N GLN A 88 -9.22 17.25 -2.15
CA GLN A 88 -9.65 16.13 -1.31
C GLN A 88 -8.87 14.83 -1.54
N HIS A 89 -7.82 14.83 -2.36
CA HIS A 89 -7.05 13.62 -2.61
C HIS A 89 -6.46 13.06 -1.31
N ILE A 90 -6.47 11.74 -1.13
CA ILE A 90 -5.97 11.08 0.09
C ILE A 90 -4.49 11.40 0.40
N ALA A 91 -3.69 11.63 -0.65
CA ALA A 91 -2.28 11.98 -0.52
C ALA A 91 -2.02 13.50 -0.65
N ALA A 92 -3.07 14.34 -0.69
CA ALA A 92 -2.90 15.79 -0.74
C ALA A 92 -2.34 16.30 0.58
N LYS A 93 -1.20 17.00 0.49
CA LYS A 93 -0.56 17.70 1.61
C LYS A 93 -0.71 19.21 1.43
N GLU A 94 -0.54 19.93 2.52
CA GLU A 94 -0.42 21.40 2.54
C GLU A 94 1.01 21.81 2.15
N TRP A 95 1.09 22.93 1.43
CA TRP A 95 2.31 23.52 0.90
C TRP A 95 2.27 25.03 1.12
N VAL A 96 3.41 25.58 1.53
CA VAL A 96 3.69 27.02 1.51
C VAL A 96 5.02 27.20 0.79
N LEU A 97 4.96 27.80 -0.40
CA LEU A 97 6.12 28.05 -1.25
C LEU A 97 6.28 29.54 -1.52
N GLN A 98 7.51 30.01 -1.56
CA GLN A 98 7.83 31.31 -2.15
C GLN A 98 8.19 31.10 -3.62
N GLY A 99 7.60 31.89 -4.53
CA GLY A 99 7.94 31.93 -5.94
C GLY A 99 9.19 32.79 -6.23
N PRO A 100 9.70 32.73 -7.47
CA PRO A 100 10.85 33.53 -7.91
C PRO A 100 10.62 35.05 -7.85
N ASP A 101 9.37 35.47 -7.95
CA ASP A 101 8.91 36.86 -7.82
C ASP A 101 8.76 37.31 -6.35
N GLY A 102 9.11 36.44 -5.40
CA GLY A 102 8.98 36.68 -3.97
C GLY A 102 7.57 36.46 -3.41
N ARG A 103 6.56 36.16 -4.26
CA ARG A 103 5.18 35.91 -3.80
C ARG A 103 5.06 34.60 -3.04
N VAL A 104 4.21 34.58 -2.03
CA VAL A 104 3.95 33.38 -1.22
C VAL A 104 2.67 32.68 -1.68
N TRP A 105 2.79 31.39 -1.97
CA TRP A 105 1.72 30.53 -2.44
C TRP A 105 1.36 29.50 -1.38
N GLN A 106 0.12 29.51 -0.94
CA GLN A 106 -0.43 28.56 0.02
C GLN A 106 -1.48 27.70 -0.68
N PHE A 107 -1.27 26.38 -0.70
CA PHE A 107 -2.21 25.48 -1.37
C PHE A 107 -2.17 24.06 -0.82
N ARG A 108 -3.23 23.31 -1.13
CA ARG A 108 -3.32 21.87 -0.86
C ARG A 108 -3.31 21.11 -2.17
N ASN A 109 -2.44 20.10 -2.26
CA ASN A 109 -2.16 19.29 -3.46
C ASN A 109 -1.29 20.00 -4.52
N LEU A 110 0.02 19.73 -4.47
CA LEU A 110 1.01 20.22 -5.43
C LEU A 110 0.71 19.88 -6.89
N LYS A 111 0.16 18.69 -7.20
CA LYS A 111 -0.18 18.33 -8.58
C LYS A 111 -1.29 19.24 -9.13
N LYS A 112 -2.27 19.58 -8.29
CA LYS A 112 -3.36 20.49 -8.67
C LYS A 112 -2.80 21.89 -8.92
N PHE A 113 -2.00 22.41 -7.99
CA PHE A 113 -1.38 23.74 -8.10
C PHE A 113 -0.64 23.95 -9.43
N ILE A 114 0.21 23.01 -9.82
CA ILE A 114 0.98 23.10 -11.08
C ILE A 114 0.07 23.05 -12.31
N ARG A 115 -1.03 22.29 -12.26
CA ARG A 115 -1.98 22.20 -13.38
C ARG A 115 -2.84 23.45 -13.53
N ASP A 116 -3.18 24.10 -12.43
CA ASP A 116 -3.99 25.30 -12.45
C ASP A 116 -3.17 26.56 -12.78
N ASN A 117 -1.85 26.51 -12.56
CA ASN A 117 -0.94 27.64 -12.75
C ASN A 117 0.27 27.24 -13.62
N PRO A 118 0.06 26.73 -14.85
CA PRO A 118 1.17 26.34 -15.72
C PRO A 118 2.06 27.53 -16.10
N ASP A 119 1.49 28.72 -16.19
CA ASP A 119 2.16 29.96 -16.59
C ASP A 119 3.23 30.44 -15.58
N LEU A 120 3.24 29.89 -14.37
CA LEU A 120 4.27 30.18 -13.35
C LEU A 120 5.57 29.40 -13.57
N PHE A 121 5.60 28.51 -14.57
CA PHE A 121 6.70 27.59 -14.84
C PHE A 121 7.08 27.63 -16.32
N ASP A 122 8.31 27.24 -16.62
CA ASP A 122 8.73 27.05 -18.00
C ASP A 122 7.95 25.89 -18.65
N GLU A 123 7.59 26.05 -19.92
CA GLU A 123 6.80 25.07 -20.67
C GLU A 123 7.44 23.67 -20.65
N SER A 124 8.78 23.61 -20.70
CA SER A 124 9.53 22.35 -20.62
C SER A 124 9.38 21.62 -19.28
N ASP A 125 9.10 22.35 -18.21
CA ASP A 125 9.01 21.79 -16.85
C ASP A 125 7.60 21.32 -16.48
N VAL A 126 6.58 21.76 -17.23
CA VAL A 126 5.17 21.38 -17.05
C VAL A 126 4.67 20.31 -18.02
N GLN A 127 5.58 19.68 -18.76
CA GLN A 127 5.25 18.52 -19.60
C GLN A 127 4.93 17.29 -18.75
N TRP A 128 3.66 16.92 -18.67
CA TRP A 128 3.19 15.75 -17.92
C TRP A 128 3.46 14.46 -18.69
N LYS A 129 4.23 13.56 -18.08
CA LYS A 129 4.56 12.25 -18.61
C LYS A 129 3.83 11.17 -17.82
N ASP A 130 3.13 10.30 -18.51
CA ASP A 130 2.53 9.12 -17.90
C ASP A 130 3.58 8.03 -17.66
N VAL A 131 3.44 7.31 -16.55
CA VAL A 131 4.31 6.19 -16.22
C VAL A 131 3.66 4.91 -16.74
N PRO A 132 4.30 4.17 -17.67
CA PRO A 132 3.73 2.94 -18.20
C PRO A 132 3.43 1.96 -17.07
N GLY A 133 2.20 1.42 -17.06
CA GLY A 133 1.74 0.49 -16.04
C GLY A 133 1.23 1.12 -14.74
N LYS A 134 1.32 2.44 -14.53
CA LYS A 134 0.83 3.11 -13.31
C LYS A 134 -0.18 4.21 -13.63
N THR A 135 -1.46 3.92 -13.36
CA THR A 135 -2.56 4.87 -13.53
C THR A 135 -2.47 6.01 -12.50
N ASN A 136 -2.77 7.25 -12.91
CA ASN A 136 -2.76 8.48 -12.08
C ASN A 136 -1.40 8.89 -11.49
N GLN A 137 -0.30 8.31 -11.97
CA GLN A 137 1.06 8.67 -11.55
C GLN A 137 1.79 9.54 -12.56
N ALA A 138 1.06 10.29 -13.39
CA ALA A 138 1.63 11.33 -14.24
C ALA A 138 2.54 12.25 -13.40
N TRP A 139 3.69 12.60 -13.96
CA TRP A 139 4.68 13.46 -13.33
C TRP A 139 5.24 14.44 -14.36
N CYS A 140 5.63 15.61 -13.88
CA CYS A 140 6.39 16.60 -14.65
C CYS A 140 7.62 17.03 -13.84
N ARG A 141 8.54 17.77 -14.46
CA ARG A 141 9.79 18.20 -13.80
C ARG A 141 9.52 19.17 -12.67
N ALA A 142 8.59 20.12 -12.86
CA ALA A 142 8.16 21.04 -11.81
C ALA A 142 7.61 20.30 -10.59
N PHE A 143 6.73 19.31 -10.78
CA PHE A 143 6.19 18.51 -9.67
C PHE A 143 7.29 17.78 -8.91
N HIS A 144 8.21 17.14 -9.64
CA HIS A 144 9.29 16.40 -9.02
C HIS A 144 10.26 17.33 -8.26
N ALA A 145 10.62 18.48 -8.83
CA ALA A 145 11.51 19.44 -8.20
C ALA A 145 10.89 20.12 -6.98
N LEU A 146 9.68 20.68 -7.11
CA LEU A 146 8.96 21.30 -5.99
C LEU A 146 8.70 20.30 -4.85
N SER A 147 8.46 19.03 -5.17
CA SER A 147 8.26 18.01 -4.13
C SER A 147 9.49 17.81 -3.23
N ARG A 148 10.69 18.09 -3.76
CA ARG A 148 11.98 17.97 -3.06
C ARG A 148 12.34 19.21 -2.24
N LEU A 149 11.62 20.31 -2.43
CA LEU A 149 11.77 21.50 -1.59
C LEU A 149 11.28 21.28 -0.16
N ARG A 150 10.41 20.28 0.06
CA ARG A 150 9.91 19.99 1.40
C ARG A 150 11.00 19.31 2.26
N PRO A 151 11.28 19.80 3.49
CA PRO A 151 12.18 19.16 4.43
C PRO A 151 11.76 17.73 4.77
N GLY A 152 12.75 16.87 5.03
CA GLY A 152 12.54 15.46 5.40
C GLY A 152 12.43 14.49 4.21
N CYS A 153 12.63 14.95 2.97
CA CYS A 153 12.83 14.05 1.84
C CYS A 153 14.33 13.68 1.69
N SER A 154 14.61 12.44 1.29
CA SER A 154 15.99 11.93 1.16
C SER A 154 16.83 12.65 0.12
N LYS A 155 16.17 13.33 -0.83
CA LYS A 155 16.80 14.08 -1.92
C LYS A 155 16.41 15.55 -1.82
N PHE A 156 16.50 16.11 -0.62
CA PHE A 156 16.14 17.51 -0.35
C PHE A 156 16.87 18.48 -1.28
N LEU A 157 16.14 19.50 -1.68
CA LEU A 157 16.62 20.60 -2.50
C LEU A 157 16.24 21.91 -1.80
N PRO A 158 17.18 22.82 -1.49
CA PRO A 158 16.86 24.05 -0.76
C PRO A 158 16.07 25.05 -1.61
N GLU A 159 16.33 25.09 -2.92
CA GLU A 159 15.71 26.02 -3.87
C GLU A 159 15.64 25.39 -5.27
N TRP A 160 14.62 25.73 -6.05
CA TRP A 160 14.51 25.36 -7.46
C TRP A 160 13.91 26.49 -8.30
N ASN A 161 14.65 27.02 -9.27
CA ASN A 161 14.19 28.11 -10.14
C ASN A 161 13.58 29.29 -9.33
N GLY A 162 14.24 29.71 -8.24
CA GLY A 162 13.74 30.74 -7.33
C GLY A 162 12.66 30.28 -6.35
N TRP A 163 12.12 29.06 -6.50
CA TRP A 163 11.14 28.51 -5.58
C TRP A 163 11.76 28.01 -4.29
N LYS A 164 11.20 28.41 -3.16
CA LYS A 164 11.66 28.03 -1.81
C LYS A 164 10.53 27.47 -0.97
N TRP A 165 10.86 26.51 -0.11
CA TRP A 165 9.93 26.04 0.90
C TRP A 165 9.93 26.97 2.10
N LEU A 166 8.75 27.47 2.48
CA LEU A 166 8.59 28.35 3.63
C LEU A 166 8.01 27.64 4.88
N GLY A 167 7.58 26.39 4.76
CA GLY A 167 7.06 25.65 5.91
C GLY A 167 5.55 25.61 5.99
N GLN A 168 5.06 25.64 7.22
CA GLN A 168 3.66 25.63 7.55
C GLN A 168 3.31 27.04 8.02
N VAL A 169 2.20 27.61 7.54
CA VAL A 169 1.66 28.82 8.14
C VAL A 169 1.31 28.46 9.57
N MET A 170 2.06 28.96 10.54
CA MET A 170 1.52 29.07 11.89
C MET A 170 0.29 29.95 11.74
N GLN A 171 -0.90 29.34 11.80
CA GLN A 171 -2.10 30.12 12.07
C GLN A 171 -1.82 30.83 13.39
N ALA A 172 -1.68 32.16 13.34
CA ALA A 172 -1.75 32.96 14.55
C ALA A 172 -3.13 32.66 15.15
N ALA A 173 -3.13 32.04 16.33
CA ALA A 173 -4.33 31.78 17.09
C ALA A 173 -5.04 33.14 17.27
N ALA A 174 -6.27 33.22 16.76
CA ALA A 174 -7.20 34.30 17.06
C ALA A 174 -7.84 34.04 18.43
#